data_AF-A0A843DYH7-F1
#
_entry.id   AF-A0A843DYH7-F1
#
_cell.length_a   1.000
_cell.length_b   1.000
_cell.length_c   1.000
_cell.angle_alpha   90.00
_cell.angle_beta   90.00
_cell.angle_gamma   90.00
#
_symmetry.space_group_name_H-M   'P 1'
#
loop_
_entity.id
_entity.type
_entity.pdbx_description
1 polymer ?
#
loop_
_entity_poly.entity_id
_entity_poly.type
_entity_poly.pdbx_seq_one_letter_code
_entity_poly.pdbx_strand_id
1 'polypeptide(L)'
;MPELPKTKEGRIVSGEKSTALSVILNILLAGLGTIYTGKTKDGVFTVITAVFMSFVAGGEIAFMPFMLLYPESAVMFLFSVLILIIGYIIIFAYSIYQSVTACKENNTLWQDYLRNN
;
A
#
# COMPACT_ATOMS: atom_id res chain seq x y z
N MET A 1 19.81 -28.18 -4.00
CA MET A 1 18.44 -27.77 -3.63
C MET A 1 17.80 -27.22 -4.89
N PRO A 2 16.59 -27.66 -5.29
CA PRO A 2 15.89 -27.07 -6.43
C PRO A 2 15.72 -25.56 -6.20
N GLU A 3 15.92 -24.76 -7.26
CA GLU A 3 15.74 -23.32 -7.18
C GLU A 3 14.26 -22.99 -6.96
N LEU A 4 13.97 -22.09 -6.01
CA LEU A 4 12.62 -21.58 -5.80
C LEU A 4 12.14 -20.85 -7.06
N PRO A 5 10.86 -21.00 -7.45
CA PRO A 5 10.28 -20.23 -8.55
C PRO A 5 10.46 -18.73 -8.33
N LYS A 6 10.48 -17.97 -9.42
CA LYS A 6 10.52 -16.50 -9.37
C LYS A 6 9.30 -15.98 -10.11
N THR A 7 8.68 -14.93 -9.58
CA THR A 7 7.60 -14.25 -10.30
C THR A 7 8.19 -13.20 -11.24
N LYS A 8 7.41 -12.72 -12.21
CA LYS A 8 7.81 -11.61 -13.08
C LYS A 8 8.08 -10.31 -12.30
N GLU A 9 7.57 -10.21 -11.07
CA GLU A 9 7.57 -8.99 -10.27
C GLU A 9 8.52 -9.03 -9.06
N GLY A 10 9.25 -10.14 -8.83
CA GLY A 10 10.26 -10.23 -7.78
C GLY A 10 10.60 -11.64 -7.33
N ARG A 11 11.55 -11.76 -6.39
CA ARG A 11 11.81 -13.02 -5.68
C ARG A 11 10.67 -13.26 -4.71
N ILE A 12 9.67 -14.01 -5.14
CA ILE A 12 8.69 -14.63 -4.24
C ILE A 12 8.78 -16.11 -4.52
N VAL A 13 9.06 -16.91 -3.48
CA VAL A 13 8.36 -18.16 -3.17
C VAL A 13 8.80 -18.59 -1.76
N SER A 14 7.90 -18.45 -0.78
CA SER A 14 7.95 -19.23 0.46
C SER A 14 6.55 -19.45 1.02
N GLY A 15 6.07 -20.68 0.95
CA GLY A 15 4.82 -21.10 1.57
C GLY A 15 3.56 -20.45 0.99
N GLU A 16 2.42 -21.02 1.38
CA GLU A 16 1.11 -20.48 1.07
C GLU A 16 0.89 -19.18 1.85
N LYS A 17 0.51 -18.10 1.16
CA LYS A 17 0.25 -16.80 1.75
C LYS A 17 -1.26 -16.61 1.93
N SER A 18 -1.66 -16.16 3.13
CA SER A 18 -3.05 -15.76 3.39
C SER A 18 -3.38 -14.42 2.73
N THR A 19 -4.34 -14.42 1.80
CA THR A 19 -4.90 -13.20 1.18
C THR A 19 -5.53 -12.29 2.23
N ALA A 20 -6.23 -12.86 3.22
CA ALA A 20 -6.86 -12.10 4.30
C ALA A 20 -5.79 -11.36 5.13
N LEU A 21 -4.70 -12.05 5.49
CA LEU A 21 -3.59 -11.43 6.20
C LEU A 21 -2.93 -10.32 5.38
N SER A 22 -2.76 -10.54 4.07
CA SER A 22 -2.23 -9.56 3.14
C SER A 22 -3.05 -8.27 3.11
N VAL A 23 -4.37 -8.40 3.04
CA VAL A 23 -5.30 -7.26 3.09
C VAL A 23 -5.24 -6.58 4.45
N ILE A 24 -5.27 -7.33 5.55
CA ILE A 24 -5.17 -6.78 6.91
C ILE A 24 -3.88 -5.98 7.09
N LEU A 25 -2.73 -6.51 6.65
CA LEU A 25 -1.45 -5.81 6.73
C LEU A 25 -1.44 -4.53 5.90
N ASN A 26 -2.09 -4.52 4.74
CA ASN A 26 -2.24 -3.30 3.94
C ASN A 26 -3.18 -2.27 4.57
N ILE A 27 -4.25 -2.71 5.25
CA ILE A 27 -5.16 -1.82 5.97
C ILE A 27 -4.44 -1.17 7.16
N LEU A 28 -3.68 -1.95 7.93
CA LEU A 28 -3.03 -1.45 9.15
C LEU A 28 -1.83 -0.56 8.86
N LEU A 29 -1.01 -0.93 7.87
CA LEU A 29 0.32 -0.34 7.67
C LEU A 29 0.63 -0.18 6.17
N ALA A 30 -0.33 0.36 5.42
CA ALA A 30 -0.26 0.81 4.03
C ALA A 30 1.01 0.40 3.27
N GLY A 31 0.93 -0.68 2.48
CA GLY A 31 2.07 -1.23 1.72
C GLY A 31 2.69 -2.48 2.33
N LEU A 32 2.52 -2.75 3.64
CA LEU A 32 3.02 -3.99 4.24
C LEU A 32 2.38 -5.26 3.68
N GLY A 33 1.11 -5.22 3.26
CA GLY A 33 0.47 -6.35 2.59
C GLY A 33 1.16 -6.67 1.26
N THR A 34 1.57 -5.64 0.54
CA THR A 34 2.28 -5.75 -0.73
C THR A 34 3.71 -6.29 -0.53
N ILE A 35 4.39 -5.86 0.55
CA ILE A 35 5.69 -6.40 0.97
C ILE A 35 5.58 -7.87 1.39
N TYR A 36 4.54 -8.23 2.15
CA TYR A 36 4.29 -9.60 2.60
C TYR A 36 4.11 -10.56 1.42
N THR A 37 3.47 -10.08 0.35
CA THR A 37 3.34 -10.84 -0.91
C THR A 37 4.61 -10.85 -1.75
N GLY A 38 5.65 -10.13 -1.34
CA GLY A 38 6.98 -10.13 -1.94
C GLY A 38 7.20 -9.08 -3.05
N LYS A 39 6.21 -8.24 -3.35
CA LYS A 39 6.37 -7.01 -4.16
C LYS A 39 6.97 -5.89 -3.30
N THR A 40 8.22 -6.12 -2.87
CA THR A 40 8.89 -5.25 -1.88
C THR A 40 9.04 -3.82 -2.37
N LYS A 41 9.38 -3.61 -3.65
CA LYS A 41 9.58 -2.25 -4.20
C LYS A 41 8.28 -1.42 -4.15
N ASP A 42 7.18 -1.98 -4.65
CA ASP A 42 5.88 -1.30 -4.69
C ASP A 42 5.31 -1.07 -3.29
N GLY A 43 5.50 -2.06 -2.41
CA GLY A 43 5.09 -1.94 -1.03
C GLY A 43 5.89 -0.88 -0.28
N VAL A 44 7.22 -0.81 -0.45
CA VAL A 44 8.06 0.26 0.11
C VAL A 44 7.65 1.63 -0.44
N PHE A 45 7.40 1.73 -1.74
CA PHE A 45 6.92 2.97 -2.36
C PHE A 45 5.58 3.42 -1.73
N THR A 46 4.65 2.49 -1.53
CA THR A 46 3.36 2.77 -0.86
C THR A 46 3.59 3.26 0.57
N VAL A 47 4.46 2.60 1.34
CA VAL A 47 4.78 2.99 2.73
C VAL A 47 5.35 4.42 2.75
N ILE A 48 6.35 4.71 1.91
CA ILE A 48 6.96 6.05 1.82
C ILE A 48 5.91 7.10 1.48
N THR A 49 5.03 6.79 0.52
CA THR A 49 3.97 7.70 0.09
C THR A 49 2.96 7.94 1.22
N ALA A 50 2.56 6.90 1.96
CA ALA A 50 1.68 7.03 3.11
C ALA A 50 2.30 7.88 4.23
N VAL A 51 3.60 7.69 4.50
CA VAL A 51 4.35 8.51 5.47
C VAL A 51 4.38 9.98 5.02
N PHE A 52 4.71 10.24 3.75
CA PHE A 52 4.75 11.60 3.21
C PHE A 52 3.37 12.29 3.30
N MET A 53 2.30 11.59 2.91
CA MET A 53 0.92 12.10 3.01
C MET A 53 0.54 12.40 4.47
N SER A 54 0.99 11.58 5.43
CA SER A 54 0.77 11.82 6.85
C SER A 54 1.48 13.08 7.35
N PHE A 55 2.69 13.36 6.86
CA PHE A 55 3.39 14.62 7.16
C PHE A 55 2.66 15.84 6.58
N VAL A 56 2.18 15.75 5.34
CA VAL A 56 1.42 16.83 4.71
C VAL A 56 0.12 17.09 5.48
N ALA A 57 -0.63 16.04 5.81
CA ALA A 57 -1.85 16.15 6.61
C ALA A 57 -1.60 16.73 8.02
N GLY A 58 -0.51 16.31 8.68
CA GLY A 58 -0.11 16.88 9.97
C GLY A 58 0.25 18.37 9.88
N GLY A 59 0.94 18.76 8.81
CA GLY A 59 1.21 20.17 8.50
C GLY A 59 -0.07 20.97 8.33
N GLU A 60 -1.01 20.46 7.55
CA GLU A 60 -2.33 21.07 7.33
C GLU A 60 -3.11 21.28 8.63
N ILE A 61 -3.10 20.32 9.56
CA ILE A 61 -3.71 20.49 10.90
C ILE A 61 -3.06 21.63 11.68
N ALA A 62 -1.74 21.80 11.59
CA ALA A 62 -1.03 22.89 12.27
C ALA A 62 -1.41 24.28 11.73
N PHE A 63 -1.85 24.38 10.47
CA PHE A 63 -2.32 25.63 9.85
C PHE A 63 -3.80 25.95 10.16
N MET A 64 -4.53 25.05 10.83
CA MET A 64 -5.94 25.24 11.18
C MET A 64 -6.24 26.54 11.96
N PRO A 65 -5.40 27.01 12.91
CA PRO A 65 -5.64 28.28 13.60
C PRO A 65 -5.59 29.51 12.69
N PHE A 66 -4.72 29.49 11.66
CA PHE A 66 -4.65 30.58 10.68
C PHE A 66 -5.92 30.67 9.82
N MET A 67 -6.60 29.55 9.59
CA MET A 67 -7.84 29.52 8.79
C MET A 67 -9.03 30.11 9.52
N LEU A 68 -9.06 30.02 10.85
CA LEU A 68 -10.07 30.70 11.67
C LEU A 68 -9.91 32.22 11.63
N LEU A 69 -8.70 32.73 11.36
CA LEU A 69 -8.40 34.16 11.28
C LEU A 69 -8.61 34.73 9.87
N TYR A 70 -8.50 33.91 8.81
CA TYR A 70 -8.62 34.33 7.42
C TYR A 70 -9.61 33.44 6.65
N PRO A 71 -10.91 33.78 6.61
CA PRO A 71 -11.97 32.94 6.05
C PRO A 71 -11.78 32.60 4.56
N GLU A 72 -11.19 33.51 3.78
CA GLU A 72 -10.91 33.28 2.35
C GLU A 72 -9.88 32.16 2.12
N SER A 73 -9.00 31.92 3.10
CA SER A 73 -8.01 30.83 3.06
C SER A 73 -8.62 29.47 3.44
N ALA A 74 -9.76 29.44 4.14
CA ALA A 74 -10.40 28.21 4.60
C ALA A 74 -10.96 27.37 3.43
N VAL A 75 -11.45 28.02 2.36
CA VAL A 75 -11.97 27.30 1.18
C VAL A 75 -10.82 26.60 0.43
N MET A 76 -9.70 27.29 0.22
CA MET A 76 -8.52 26.71 -0.44
C MET A 76 -7.95 25.52 0.34
N PHE A 77 -7.98 25.59 1.66
CA PHE A 77 -7.61 24.48 2.53
C PHE A 77 -8.54 23.28 2.43
N LEU A 78 -9.86 23.50 2.48
CA LEU A 78 -10.81 22.40 2.34
C LEU A 78 -10.61 21.69 1.00
N PHE A 79 -10.30 22.44 -0.06
CA PHE A 79 -9.93 21.87 -1.35
C PHE A 79 -8.62 21.07 -1.32
N SER A 80 -7.56 21.54 -0.66
CA SER A 80 -6.29 20.80 -0.56
C SER A 80 -6.44 19.51 0.24
N VAL A 81 -7.14 19.56 1.38
CA VAL A 81 -7.49 18.38 2.21
C VAL A 81 -8.27 17.36 1.37
N LEU A 82 -9.26 17.81 0.59
CA LEU A 82 -10.08 16.91 -0.23
C LEU A 82 -9.24 16.20 -1.30
N ILE A 83 -8.32 16.91 -1.96
CA ILE A 83 -7.40 16.35 -2.95
C ILE A 83 -6.48 15.31 -2.29
N LEU A 84 -5.96 15.59 -1.10
CA LEU A 84 -5.11 14.66 -0.36
C LEU A 84 -5.86 13.39 0.04
N ILE A 85 -7.10 13.51 0.52
CA ILE A 85 -7.96 12.36 0.86
C ILE A 85 -8.20 11.49 -0.38
N ILE A 86 -8.58 12.11 -1.50
CA ILE A 86 -8.84 11.38 -2.75
C ILE A 86 -7.57 10.68 -3.23
N GLY A 87 -6.42 11.37 -3.22
CA GLY A 87 -5.13 10.79 -3.60
C GLY A 87 -4.75 9.59 -2.73
N TYR A 88 -4.96 9.71 -1.41
CA TYR A 88 -4.71 8.62 -0.47
C TYR A 88 -5.59 7.41 -0.75
N ILE A 89 -6.90 7.61 -0.99
CA ILE A 89 -7.85 6.52 -1.31
C ILE A 89 -7.42 5.79 -2.59
N ILE A 90 -7.00 6.51 -3.63
CA ILE A 90 -6.55 5.91 -4.90
C ILE A 90 -5.31 5.03 -4.69
N ILE A 91 -4.29 5.56 -4.00
CA ILE A 91 -3.05 4.82 -3.71
C ILE A 91 -3.35 3.59 -2.85
N PHE A 92 -4.23 3.75 -1.86
CA PHE A 92 -4.63 2.67 -0.97
C PHE A 92 -5.36 1.54 -1.70
N ALA A 93 -6.35 1.88 -2.53
CA ALA A 93 -7.08 0.92 -3.34
C ALA A 93 -6.14 0.17 -4.31
N TYR A 94 -5.22 0.89 -4.95
CA TYR A 94 -4.21 0.30 -5.82
C TYR A 94 -3.29 -0.67 -5.06
N SER A 95 -2.86 -0.30 -3.85
CA SER A 95 -1.99 -1.17 -3.04
C SER A 95 -2.69 -2.46 -2.60
N ILE A 96 -3.97 -2.38 -2.22
CA ILE A 96 -4.79 -3.57 -1.92
C ILE A 96 -4.90 -4.47 -3.15
N TYR A 97 -5.24 -3.89 -4.31
CA TYR A 97 -5.35 -4.63 -5.56
C TYR A 97 -4.05 -5.37 -5.91
N GLN A 98 -2.91 -4.67 -5.81
CA GLN A 98 -1.60 -5.24 -6.08
C GLN A 98 -1.27 -6.39 -5.14
N SER A 99 -1.53 -6.20 -3.85
CA SER A 99 -1.30 -7.21 -2.82
C SER A 99 -2.15 -8.46 -3.04
N VAL A 100 -3.44 -8.32 -3.32
CA VAL A 100 -4.33 -9.47 -3.59
C VAL A 100 -3.88 -10.24 -4.84
N THR A 101 -3.51 -9.53 -5.90
CA THR A 101 -3.06 -10.14 -7.15
C THR A 101 -1.74 -10.89 -6.93
N ALA A 102 -0.76 -10.26 -6.27
CA ALA A 102 0.51 -10.88 -5.92
C ALA A 102 0.35 -12.13 -5.04
N CYS A 103 -0.58 -12.08 -4.08
CA CYS A 103 -0.87 -13.21 -3.20
C CYS A 103 -1.40 -14.41 -3.98
N LYS A 104 -2.34 -14.18 -4.91
CA LYS A 104 -2.91 -15.23 -5.75
C LYS A 104 -1.85 -15.85 -6.66
N GLU A 105 -1.06 -15.03 -7.33
CA GLU A 105 0.04 -15.49 -8.20
C GLU A 105 1.06 -16.33 -7.43
N ASN A 106 1.46 -15.89 -6.23
CA ASN A 106 2.38 -16.65 -5.39
C ASN A 106 1.80 -18.01 -4.97
N ASN A 107 0.53 -18.05 -4.56
CA ASN A 107 -0.12 -19.31 -4.16
C ASN A 107 -0.22 -20.29 -5.34
N THR A 108 -0.54 -19.81 -6.55
CA THR A 108 -0.55 -20.65 -7.76
C THR A 108 0.84 -21.23 -8.03
N LEU A 109 1.89 -20.41 -8.01
CA LEU A 109 3.26 -20.85 -8.24
C LEU A 109 3.75 -21.83 -7.17
N TRP A 110 3.33 -21.64 -5.91
CA TRP A 110 3.65 -22.56 -4.82
C TRP A 110 2.98 -23.93 -5.03
N GLN A 111 1.70 -23.96 -5.44
CA GLN A 111 0.99 -25.20 -5.75
C GLN A 111 1.63 -25.94 -6.94
N ASP A 112 2.04 -25.21 -7.98
CA ASP A 112 2.73 -25.80 -9.12
C ASP A 112 4.11 -26.37 -8.74
N TYR A 113 4.84 -25.68 -7.85
CA TYR A 113 6.11 -26.18 -7.32
C TYR A 113 5.92 -27.48 -6.52
N LEU A 114 4.90 -27.56 -5.66
CA LEU A 114 4.57 -28.76 -4.88
C LEU A 114 4.08 -29.93 -5.73
N ARG A 115 3.54 -29.68 -6.94
CA ARG A 115 3.12 -30.74 -7.87
C ARG A 115 4.28 -31.33 -8.67
N ASN A 116 5.33 -30.54 -8.91
CA ASN A 116 6.44 -30.91 -9.80
C ASN A 116 7.70 -31.39 -9.05
N ASN A 117 7.67 -31.43 -7.71
CA ASN A 117 8.75 -31.92 -6.84
C ASN A 117 8.19 -32.81 -5.74
#